data_AF-A0A7C6AJL4-F1
#
_entry.id   AF-A0A7C6AJL4-F1
#
_cell.length_a   1.000
_cell.length_b   1.000
_cell.length_c   1.000
_cell.angle_alpha   90.00
_cell.angle_beta   90.00
_cell.angle_gamma   90.00
#
_symmetry.space_group_name_H-M   'P 1'
#
loop_
_entity.id
_entity.type
_entity.pdbx_description
1 polymer ?
#
loop_
_entity_poly.entity_id
_entity_poly.type
_entity_poly.pdbx_seq_one_letter_code
_entity_poly.pdbx_strand_id
1 'polypeptide(L)'
;MRRAVAFIAIILMISTFLAAQEHKGQGRLTGYVFDEQGNPLEGVRVKLFSLKTQSGFEIATDKSGKWVAAWIRGGGWNIDFEKFGYMPRKISVEVQEFARNPEIKINLKKAEGLVLTDELKELLQKGNELFEQKNYEAAIGVYQEILQKYPDAYIIHKNIGNCYFNQEKYEEAEAEYQKILEKDPQNVDAIILIGNTYANRGQNDKAMEWYGKISFEKIEDPVVLYNLGTNYYNHSRFEEALKFYQRAVELQKDFLDGLYQLGLTYLTLGKTAEAVQTFEGYLKIDTDSPRAEQVKGFLEYLKKK
;
A
#
# COMPACT_ATOMS: atom_id res chain seq x y z
N MET A 1 -15.69 -64.14 26.58
CA MET A 1 -14.22 -63.99 26.50
C MET A 1 -13.85 -63.68 25.05
N ARG A 2 -13.55 -62.42 24.73
CA ARG A 2 -13.08 -61.96 23.42
C ARG A 2 -11.64 -61.46 23.57
N ARG A 3 -10.67 -62.14 22.97
CA ARG A 3 -9.31 -61.64 22.67
C ARG A 3 -8.86 -62.36 21.38
N ALA A 4 -8.92 -61.68 20.26
CA ALA A 4 -7.84 -60.89 19.66
C ALA A 4 -6.99 -61.76 18.70
N VAL A 5 -7.44 -61.83 17.45
CA VAL A 5 -6.59 -62.22 16.32
C VAL A 5 -5.94 -60.93 15.84
N ALA A 6 -4.67 -60.74 16.21
CA ALA A 6 -3.79 -59.76 15.60
C ALA A 6 -3.12 -60.45 14.42
N PHE A 7 -3.32 -59.94 13.21
CA PHE A 7 -2.38 -59.95 12.08
C PHE A 7 -3.14 -59.37 10.90
N ILE A 8 -2.77 -58.18 10.44
CA ILE A 8 -2.78 -57.72 9.04
C ILE A 8 -2.28 -56.26 9.00
N ALA A 9 -1.31 -56.04 8.12
CA ALA A 9 -0.88 -54.78 7.52
C ALA A 9 -0.19 -53.72 8.40
N ILE A 10 1.09 -53.97 8.74
CA ILE A 10 2.08 -52.89 8.93
C ILE A 10 3.05 -52.93 7.75
N ILE A 11 2.62 -52.56 6.54
CA ILE A 11 3.50 -52.15 5.45
C ILE A 11 2.69 -51.21 4.54
N LEU A 12 2.64 -49.92 4.86
CA LEU A 12 2.34 -48.80 3.93
C LEU A 12 2.25 -47.46 4.69
N MET A 13 3.30 -47.06 5.42
CA MET A 13 3.45 -45.68 5.91
C MET A 13 4.92 -45.32 6.17
N ILE A 14 5.81 -45.61 5.22
CA ILE A 14 7.20 -45.10 5.24
C ILE A 14 7.59 -44.42 3.91
N SER A 15 6.69 -44.33 2.92
CA SER A 15 7.04 -43.76 1.60
C SER A 15 6.86 -42.25 1.46
N THR A 16 6.18 -41.55 2.38
CA THR A 16 5.94 -40.09 2.27
C THR A 16 6.98 -39.22 2.97
N PHE A 17 7.83 -39.78 3.82
CA PHE A 17 8.93 -39.04 4.49
C PHE A 17 10.26 -39.09 3.73
N LEU A 18 10.38 -39.93 2.70
CA LEU A 18 11.62 -40.09 1.92
C LEU A 18 11.81 -39.06 0.80
N ALA A 19 10.76 -38.33 0.40
CA ALA A 19 10.88 -37.28 -0.62
C ALA A 19 11.52 -35.96 -0.10
N ALA A 20 11.69 -35.80 1.22
CA ALA A 20 12.00 -34.50 1.83
C ALA A 20 13.50 -34.13 1.88
N GLN A 21 14.42 -34.93 1.34
CA GLN A 21 15.87 -34.67 1.46
C GLN A 21 16.70 -34.98 0.21
N GLU A 22 16.09 -35.11 -0.97
CA GLU A 22 16.83 -35.50 -2.19
C GLU A 22 17.82 -34.43 -2.69
N HIS A 23 17.63 -33.18 -2.28
CA HIS A 23 18.51 -32.06 -2.63
C HIS A 23 19.81 -32.00 -1.80
N LYS A 24 20.01 -32.91 -0.85
CA LYS A 24 21.20 -32.93 0.02
C LYS A 24 22.46 -33.44 -0.68
N GLY A 25 23.59 -32.83 -0.38
CA GLY A 25 24.93 -33.19 -0.87
C GLY A 25 26.04 -32.56 -0.02
N GLN A 26 27.25 -32.44 -0.55
CA GLN A 26 28.38 -31.86 0.21
C GLN A 26 28.69 -30.40 -0.14
N GLY A 27 27.97 -29.83 -1.10
CA GLY A 27 28.14 -28.46 -1.56
C GLY A 27 27.68 -27.42 -0.56
N ARG A 28 28.19 -26.20 -0.77
CA ARG A 28 27.85 -25.02 0.01
C ARG A 28 27.80 -23.79 -0.89
N LEU A 29 26.71 -23.04 -0.79
CA LEU A 29 26.59 -21.68 -1.31
C LEU A 29 26.52 -20.69 -0.16
N THR A 30 27.11 -19.52 -0.39
CA THR A 30 27.03 -18.39 0.52
C THR A 30 26.81 -17.15 -0.31
N GLY A 31 25.94 -16.28 0.16
CA GLY A 31 25.69 -15.03 -0.52
C GLY A 31 25.24 -13.94 0.41
N TYR A 32 25.13 -12.76 -0.17
CA TYR A 32 24.76 -11.52 0.50
C TYR A 32 23.75 -10.77 -0.35
N VAL A 33 22.75 -10.18 0.31
CA VAL A 33 21.73 -9.37 -0.35
C VAL A 33 21.76 -7.95 0.21
N PHE A 34 21.77 -6.97 -0.70
CA PHE A 34 21.82 -5.54 -0.41
C PHE A 34 20.69 -4.79 -1.12
N ASP A 35 20.38 -3.58 -0.65
CA ASP A 35 19.59 -2.61 -1.41
C ASP A 35 20.46 -1.87 -2.47
N GLU A 36 19.84 -0.94 -3.20
CA GLU A 36 20.52 -0.13 -4.22
C GLU A 36 21.54 0.86 -3.64
N GLN A 37 21.45 1.15 -2.35
CA GLN A 37 22.38 2.01 -1.62
C GLN A 37 23.54 1.22 -0.98
N GLY A 38 23.53 -0.11 -1.09
CA GLY A 38 24.55 -1.00 -0.55
C GLY A 38 24.34 -1.41 0.91
N ASN A 39 23.17 -1.10 1.50
CA ASN A 39 22.86 -1.55 2.86
C ASN A 39 22.45 -3.02 2.85
N PRO A 40 22.89 -3.82 3.83
CA PRO A 40 22.52 -5.23 3.92
C PRO A 40 21.01 -5.39 4.21
N LEU A 41 20.38 -6.36 3.54
CA LEU A 41 18.96 -6.65 3.72
C LEU A 41 18.76 -7.91 4.57
N GLU A 42 18.30 -7.73 5.80
CA GLU A 42 17.86 -8.81 6.68
C GLU A 42 16.50 -9.39 6.25
N GLY A 43 16.29 -10.68 6.46
CA GLY A 43 14.99 -11.33 6.25
C GLY A 43 14.56 -11.46 4.78
N VAL A 44 15.48 -11.32 3.82
CA VAL A 44 15.21 -11.67 2.42
C VAL A 44 15.00 -13.18 2.35
N ARG A 45 13.84 -13.60 1.84
CA ARG A 45 13.54 -15.00 1.58
C ARG A 45 14.31 -15.46 0.35
N VAL A 46 15.16 -16.47 0.54
CA VAL A 46 15.97 -17.09 -0.51
C VAL A 46 15.42 -18.50 -0.73
N LYS A 47 14.74 -18.70 -1.85
CA LYS A 47 14.20 -20.01 -2.24
C LYS A 47 15.18 -20.68 -3.19
N LEU A 48 15.69 -21.84 -2.81
CA LEU A 48 16.65 -22.60 -3.61
C LEU A 48 15.96 -23.84 -4.18
N PHE A 49 16.05 -24.03 -5.49
CA PHE A 49 15.45 -25.17 -6.19
C PHE A 49 16.48 -25.87 -7.07
N SER A 50 16.74 -27.15 -6.78
CA SER A 50 17.65 -28.01 -7.54
C SER A 50 16.97 -28.50 -8.82
N LEU A 51 17.55 -28.18 -9.98
CA LEU A 51 17.04 -28.64 -11.27
C LEU A 51 17.22 -30.15 -11.46
N LYS A 52 18.23 -30.72 -10.80
CA LYS A 52 18.54 -32.15 -10.90
C LYS A 52 17.58 -33.03 -10.13
N THR A 53 17.17 -32.58 -8.94
CA THR A 53 16.34 -33.37 -8.00
C THR A 53 14.92 -32.85 -7.90
N GLN A 54 14.58 -31.80 -8.66
CA GLN A 54 13.26 -31.17 -8.71
C GLN A 54 12.71 -30.87 -7.30
N SER A 55 13.60 -30.47 -6.40
CA SER A 55 13.32 -30.25 -4.99
C SER A 55 14.12 -29.06 -4.47
N GLY A 56 13.62 -28.43 -3.41
CA GLY A 56 14.16 -27.19 -2.90
C GLY A 56 13.85 -26.95 -1.44
N PHE A 57 14.31 -25.80 -0.95
CA PHE A 57 14.06 -25.32 0.40
C PHE A 57 14.20 -23.80 0.45
N GLU A 58 13.78 -23.21 1.55
CA GLU A 58 13.82 -21.77 1.77
C GLU A 58 14.67 -21.45 3.01
N ILE A 59 15.40 -20.35 2.93
CA ILE A 59 16.14 -19.75 4.05
C ILE A 59 15.95 -18.24 4.02
N ALA A 60 16.37 -17.55 5.08
CA ALA A 60 16.34 -16.09 5.15
C ALA A 60 17.74 -15.52 5.39
N THR A 61 17.98 -14.29 4.94
CA THR A 61 19.19 -13.55 5.27
C THR A 61 19.21 -13.09 6.72
N ASP A 62 20.41 -13.04 7.31
CA ASP A 62 20.65 -12.48 8.64
C ASP A 62 20.79 -10.93 8.62
N LYS A 63 21.07 -10.33 9.79
CA LYS A 63 21.31 -8.87 9.96
C LYS A 63 22.38 -8.27 9.05
N SER A 64 23.33 -9.09 8.59
CA SER A 64 24.38 -8.67 7.66
C SER A 64 24.00 -8.88 6.19
N GLY A 65 22.75 -9.26 5.93
CA GLY A 65 22.26 -9.61 4.60
C GLY A 65 22.77 -10.96 4.11
N LYS A 66 23.43 -11.75 4.97
CA LYS A 66 24.08 -12.99 4.59
C LYS A 66 23.11 -14.15 4.64
N TRP A 67 23.20 -15.03 3.66
CA TRP A 67 22.52 -16.32 3.63
C TRP A 67 23.51 -17.45 3.33
N VAL A 68 23.21 -18.64 3.85
CA VAL A 68 24.05 -19.83 3.67
C VAL A 68 23.17 -21.03 3.38
N ALA A 69 23.41 -21.65 2.23
CA ALA A 69 22.88 -22.96 1.88
C ALA A 69 24.00 -23.97 2.00
N ALA A 70 23.95 -24.82 3.02
CA ALA A 70 24.92 -25.88 3.25
C ALA A 70 24.31 -27.25 2.99
N TRP A 71 25.16 -28.24 2.76
CA TRP A 71 24.76 -29.63 2.54
C TRP A 71 23.89 -29.81 1.30
N ILE A 72 24.20 -29.09 0.22
CA ILE A 72 23.44 -29.12 -1.03
C ILE A 72 24.16 -29.94 -2.10
N ARG A 73 23.38 -30.60 -2.96
CA ARG A 73 23.91 -31.38 -4.09
C ARG A 73 24.47 -30.48 -5.19
N GLY A 74 25.47 -30.97 -5.89
CA GLY A 74 26.03 -30.31 -7.07
C GLY A 74 25.11 -30.39 -8.28
N GLY A 75 25.29 -29.46 -9.21
CA GLY A 75 24.41 -29.29 -10.36
C GLY A 75 23.83 -27.87 -10.43
N GLY A 76 22.93 -27.67 -11.39
CA GLY A 76 22.21 -26.41 -11.56
C GLY A 76 21.13 -26.18 -10.50
N TRP A 77 21.11 -24.96 -9.95
CA TRP A 77 20.12 -24.48 -8.99
C TRP A 77 19.52 -23.16 -9.45
N ASN A 78 18.19 -23.04 -9.35
CA ASN A 78 17.49 -21.77 -9.43
C ASN A 78 17.35 -21.19 -8.02
N ILE A 79 17.59 -19.88 -7.90
CA ILE A 79 17.51 -19.18 -6.63
C ILE A 79 16.67 -17.91 -6.80
N ASP A 80 15.57 -17.85 -6.04
CA ASP A 80 14.65 -16.72 -6.02
C ASP A 80 14.85 -15.91 -4.73
N PHE A 81 14.99 -14.60 -4.88
CA PHE A 81 15.14 -13.64 -3.80
C PHE A 81 13.87 -12.80 -3.71
N GLU A 82 13.20 -12.90 -2.58
CA GLU A 82 11.95 -12.20 -2.31
C GLU A 82 12.05 -11.45 -0.98
N LYS A 83 11.82 -10.14 -1.03
CA LYS A 83 11.63 -9.32 0.16
C LYS A 83 10.53 -8.32 -0.14
N PHE A 84 9.62 -8.14 0.81
CA PHE A 84 8.57 -7.15 0.67
C PHE A 84 9.14 -5.75 0.44
N GLY A 85 8.51 -4.98 -0.45
CA GLY A 85 9.01 -3.66 -0.83
C GLY A 85 10.22 -3.69 -1.76
N TYR A 86 10.62 -4.86 -2.27
CA TYR A 86 11.67 -5.03 -3.26
C TYR A 86 11.18 -5.87 -4.45
N MET A 87 11.63 -5.52 -5.66
CA MET A 87 11.36 -6.32 -6.86
C MET A 87 12.00 -7.72 -6.71
N PRO A 88 11.23 -8.80 -6.91
CA PRO A 88 11.79 -10.15 -6.88
C PRO A 88 12.92 -10.32 -7.89
N ARG A 89 13.95 -11.09 -7.52
CA ARG A 89 15.07 -11.38 -8.40
C ARG A 89 15.33 -12.87 -8.45
N LYS A 90 15.54 -13.41 -9.65
CA LYS A 90 15.86 -14.82 -9.87
C LYS A 90 17.23 -14.96 -10.52
N ILE A 91 17.99 -15.96 -10.11
CA ILE A 91 19.27 -16.33 -10.74
C ILE A 91 19.34 -17.85 -10.89
N SER A 92 20.24 -18.30 -11.76
CA SER A 92 20.62 -19.71 -11.86
C SER A 92 22.13 -19.84 -11.63
N VAL A 93 22.53 -20.84 -10.85
CA VAL A 93 23.93 -21.08 -10.50
C VAL A 93 24.28 -22.57 -10.59
N GLU A 94 25.52 -22.86 -10.95
CA GLU A 94 26.06 -24.21 -10.94
C GLU A 94 26.81 -24.46 -9.63
N VAL A 95 26.43 -25.49 -8.89
CA VAL A 95 27.01 -25.82 -7.58
C VAL A 95 28.01 -26.96 -7.71
N GLN A 96 29.20 -26.74 -7.16
CA GLN A 96 30.24 -27.76 -6.98
C GLN A 96 30.20 -28.31 -5.55
N GLU A 97 30.24 -29.63 -5.39
CA GLU A 97 30.17 -30.26 -4.05
C GLU A 97 31.50 -30.25 -3.31
N PHE A 98 32.59 -30.52 -4.03
CA PHE A 98 33.90 -30.76 -3.43
C PHE A 98 34.87 -29.59 -3.62
N ALA A 99 34.36 -28.44 -4.03
CA ALA A 99 35.12 -27.23 -4.30
C ALA A 99 34.40 -26.00 -3.75
N ARG A 100 35.16 -24.91 -3.54
CA ARG A 100 34.61 -23.66 -3.06
C ARG A 100 33.81 -22.99 -4.16
N ASN A 101 32.50 -22.86 -3.94
CA ASN A 101 31.64 -22.07 -4.82
C ASN A 101 31.87 -20.56 -4.58
N PRO A 102 31.76 -19.73 -5.63
CA PRO A 102 31.89 -18.29 -5.50
C PRO A 102 30.77 -17.72 -4.64
N GLU A 103 31.07 -16.61 -3.96
CA GLU A 103 30.06 -15.89 -3.20
C GLU A 103 29.08 -15.17 -4.13
N ILE A 104 27.79 -15.28 -3.81
CA ILE A 104 26.73 -14.65 -4.59
C ILE A 104 26.39 -13.30 -3.97
N LYS A 105 26.54 -12.21 -4.71
CA LYS A 105 26.12 -10.87 -4.29
C LYS A 105 24.93 -10.41 -5.11
N ILE A 106 23.85 -10.05 -4.41
CA ILE A 106 22.59 -9.62 -5.02
C ILE A 106 22.24 -8.24 -4.50
N ASN A 107 21.90 -7.34 -5.43
CA ASN A 107 21.23 -6.09 -5.12
C ASN A 107 19.76 -6.25 -5.51
N LEU A 108 18.87 -5.95 -4.57
CA LEU A 108 17.44 -5.86 -4.82
C LEU A 108 17.06 -4.41 -5.01
N LYS A 109 16.24 -4.16 -6.03
CA LYS A 109 15.67 -2.85 -6.28
C LYS A 109 14.44 -2.66 -5.41
N LYS A 110 14.30 -1.48 -4.81
CA LYS A 110 13.07 -1.18 -4.06
C LYS A 110 11.91 -1.18 -5.05
N ALA A 111 10.82 -1.84 -4.71
CA ALA A 111 9.60 -1.74 -5.48
C ALA A 111 9.03 -0.33 -5.24
N GLU A 112 8.74 0.38 -6.33
CA GLU A 112 7.91 1.57 -6.26
C GLU A 112 6.48 1.10 -5.94
N GLY A 113 6.14 1.05 -4.64
CA GLY A 113 4.85 0.59 -4.14
C GLY A 113 4.86 -0.81 -3.49
N LEU A 114 3.67 -1.27 -3.11
CA LEU A 114 3.44 -2.58 -2.49
C LEU A 114 3.67 -3.70 -3.52
N VAL A 115 4.60 -4.63 -3.27
CA VAL A 115 4.67 -5.86 -4.08
C VAL A 115 3.52 -6.77 -3.66
N LEU A 116 2.45 -6.73 -4.44
CA LEU A 116 1.24 -7.51 -4.21
C LEU A 116 1.46 -8.98 -4.59
N THR A 117 1.82 -9.82 -3.60
CA THR A 117 1.71 -11.28 -3.73
C THR A 117 0.23 -11.67 -3.89
N ASP A 118 -0.06 -12.81 -4.51
CA ASP A 118 -1.46 -13.24 -4.69
C ASP A 118 -2.16 -13.45 -3.34
N GLU A 119 -1.45 -13.97 -2.33
CA GLU A 119 -1.95 -14.06 -0.96
C GLU A 119 -2.26 -12.67 -0.37
N LEU A 120 -1.37 -11.69 -0.54
CA LEU A 120 -1.60 -10.33 -0.04
C LEU A 120 -2.80 -9.67 -0.73
N LYS A 121 -2.99 -9.90 -2.04
CA LYS A 121 -4.17 -9.41 -2.77
C LYS A 121 -5.45 -10.04 -2.22
N GLU A 122 -5.47 -11.35 -1.98
CA GLU A 122 -6.62 -12.05 -1.45
C GLU A 122 -7.00 -11.56 -0.05
N LEU A 123 -6.00 -11.39 0.84
CA LEU A 123 -6.22 -10.84 2.17
C LEU A 123 -6.72 -9.39 2.11
N LEU A 124 -6.13 -8.57 1.24
CA LEU A 124 -6.56 -7.19 1.03
C LEU A 124 -8.01 -7.11 0.54
N GLN A 125 -8.36 -7.93 -0.45
CA GLN A 125 -9.72 -8.00 -0.97
C GLN A 125 -10.70 -8.40 0.13
N LYS A 126 -10.39 -9.47 0.87
CA LYS A 126 -11.23 -9.92 1.99
C LYS A 126 -11.42 -8.82 3.06
N GLY A 127 -10.34 -8.13 3.43
CA GLY A 127 -10.41 -7.03 4.39
C GLY A 127 -11.27 -5.87 3.87
N ASN A 128 -11.12 -5.49 2.60
CA ASN A 128 -11.90 -4.43 1.97
C ASN A 128 -13.39 -4.81 1.86
N GLU A 129 -13.72 -6.04 1.49
CA GLU A 129 -15.10 -6.53 1.43
C GLU A 129 -15.79 -6.45 2.80
N LEU A 130 -15.08 -6.82 3.87
CA LEU A 130 -15.59 -6.69 5.24
C LEU A 130 -15.79 -5.23 5.65
N PHE A 131 -14.88 -4.34 5.23
CA PHE A 131 -15.00 -2.90 5.45
C PHE A 131 -16.24 -2.32 4.75
N GLU A 132 -16.48 -2.67 3.48
CA GLU A 132 -17.68 -2.25 2.73
C GLU A 132 -18.98 -2.78 3.36
N GLN A 133 -18.93 -3.97 3.97
CA GLN A 133 -20.03 -4.54 4.75
C GLN A 133 -20.20 -3.88 6.13
N LYS A 134 -19.36 -2.87 6.47
CA LYS A 134 -19.29 -2.21 7.78
C LYS A 134 -18.95 -3.15 8.95
N ASN A 135 -18.39 -4.32 8.64
CA ASN A 135 -17.90 -5.27 9.63
C ASN A 135 -16.45 -4.93 9.99
N TYR A 136 -16.28 -3.78 10.64
CA TYR A 136 -14.99 -3.16 10.88
C TYR A 136 -14.09 -4.01 11.80
N GLU A 137 -14.62 -4.65 12.83
CA GLU A 137 -13.85 -5.55 13.70
C GLU A 137 -13.23 -6.72 12.93
N ALA A 138 -14.01 -7.36 12.06
CA ALA A 138 -13.51 -8.46 11.24
C ALA A 138 -12.49 -7.96 10.20
N ALA A 139 -12.74 -6.79 9.59
CA ALA A 139 -11.80 -6.16 8.67
C ALA A 139 -10.45 -5.86 9.35
N ILE A 140 -10.47 -5.27 10.55
CA ILE A 140 -9.29 -5.03 11.37
C ILE A 140 -8.52 -6.34 11.61
N GLY A 141 -9.20 -7.43 11.95
CA GLY A 141 -8.56 -8.73 12.15
C GLY A 141 -7.80 -9.21 10.90
N VAL A 142 -8.38 -9.05 9.70
CA VAL A 142 -7.73 -9.41 8.44
C VAL A 142 -6.54 -8.48 8.13
N TYR A 143 -6.68 -7.18 8.35
CA TYR A 143 -5.58 -6.24 8.14
C TYR A 143 -4.42 -6.46 9.13
N GLN A 144 -4.73 -6.86 10.38
CA GLN A 144 -3.71 -7.26 11.36
C GLN A 144 -3.02 -8.56 10.93
N GLU A 145 -3.72 -9.52 10.35
CA GLU A 145 -3.12 -10.72 9.75
C GLU A 145 -2.13 -10.34 8.63
N ILE A 146 -2.50 -9.38 7.77
CA ILE A 146 -1.59 -8.85 6.74
C ILE A 146 -0.33 -8.29 7.39
N LEU A 147 -0.45 -7.45 8.41
CA LEU A 147 0.72 -6.85 9.08
C LEU A 147 1.58 -7.87 9.82
N GLN A 148 1.01 -8.97 10.33
CA GLN A 148 1.78 -10.06 10.93
C GLN A 148 2.59 -10.82 9.88
N LYS A 149 2.02 -11.10 8.70
CA LYS A 149 2.67 -11.82 7.60
C LYS A 149 3.64 -10.93 6.80
N TYR A 150 3.29 -9.65 6.68
CA TYR A 150 3.98 -8.64 5.89
C TYR A 150 4.23 -7.39 6.74
N PRO A 151 5.17 -7.42 7.71
CA PRO A 151 5.41 -6.30 8.63
C PRO A 151 5.82 -4.99 7.94
N ASP A 152 6.38 -5.08 6.74
CA ASP A 152 6.78 -3.92 5.94
C ASP A 152 5.58 -3.32 5.17
N ALA A 153 4.39 -3.93 5.19
CA ALA A 153 3.17 -3.41 4.58
C ALA A 153 2.52 -2.29 5.43
N TYR A 154 3.32 -1.33 5.88
CA TYR A 154 2.91 -0.28 6.82
C TYR A 154 1.74 0.59 6.32
N ILE A 155 1.54 0.68 5.00
CA ILE A 155 0.39 1.38 4.39
C ILE A 155 -0.95 0.75 4.82
N ILE A 156 -0.99 -0.51 5.22
CA ILE A 156 -2.20 -1.21 5.70
C ILE A 156 -2.74 -0.60 7.00
N HIS A 157 -1.91 0.12 7.76
CA HIS A 157 -2.39 0.91 8.89
C HIS A 157 -3.45 1.96 8.47
N LYS A 158 -3.46 2.42 7.20
CA LYS A 158 -4.53 3.25 6.65
C LYS A 158 -5.88 2.54 6.71
N ASN A 159 -5.92 1.27 6.32
CA ASN A 159 -7.15 0.48 6.30
C ASN A 159 -7.68 0.23 7.73
N ILE A 160 -6.78 -0.07 8.68
CA ILE A 160 -7.15 -0.24 10.10
C ILE A 160 -7.64 1.09 10.67
N GLY A 161 -6.91 2.18 10.43
CA GLY A 161 -7.32 3.52 10.86
C GLY A 161 -8.67 3.93 10.28
N ASN A 162 -8.94 3.63 9.01
CA ASN A 162 -10.24 3.88 8.37
C ASN A 162 -11.37 3.10 9.04
N CYS A 163 -11.12 1.84 9.47
CA CYS A 163 -12.09 1.07 10.24
C CYS A 163 -12.44 1.80 11.56
N TYR A 164 -11.42 2.20 12.33
CA TYR A 164 -11.63 2.96 13.57
C TYR A 164 -12.32 4.30 13.33
N PHE A 165 -11.93 5.01 12.27
CA PHE A 165 -12.54 6.30 11.92
C PHE A 165 -14.04 6.16 11.62
N ASN A 166 -14.44 5.12 10.87
CA ASN A 166 -15.86 4.85 10.58
C ASN A 166 -16.64 4.34 11.80
N GLN A 167 -15.95 3.91 12.85
CA GLN A 167 -16.53 3.62 14.16
C GLN A 167 -16.55 4.84 15.09
N GLU A 168 -16.14 6.02 14.61
CA GLU A 168 -15.96 7.25 15.40
C GLU A 168 -14.92 7.11 16.53
N LYS A 169 -14.07 6.08 16.45
CA LYS A 169 -12.94 5.83 17.36
C LYS A 169 -11.71 6.59 16.86
N TYR A 170 -11.80 7.90 16.99
CA TYR A 170 -10.86 8.83 16.36
C TYR A 170 -9.45 8.73 16.94
N GLU A 171 -9.30 8.53 18.25
CA GLU A 171 -8.00 8.34 18.90
C GLU A 171 -7.27 7.09 18.38
N GLU A 172 -7.96 5.97 18.23
CA GLU A 172 -7.40 4.75 17.64
C GLU A 172 -7.06 4.92 16.16
N ALA A 173 -7.91 5.63 15.41
CA ALA A 173 -7.63 5.96 14.01
C ALA A 173 -6.35 6.80 13.86
N GLU A 174 -6.20 7.85 14.68
CA GLU A 174 -4.99 8.68 14.73
C GLU A 174 -3.74 7.82 15.00
N ALA A 175 -3.79 6.93 15.99
CA ALA A 175 -2.68 6.07 16.35
C ALA A 175 -2.24 5.16 15.19
N GLU A 176 -3.19 4.61 14.43
CA GLU A 176 -2.87 3.80 13.24
C GLU A 176 -2.29 4.66 12.11
N TYR A 177 -2.86 5.83 11.83
CA TYR A 177 -2.30 6.72 10.80
C TYR A 177 -0.89 7.23 11.15
N GLN A 178 -0.60 7.46 12.44
CA GLN A 178 0.74 7.86 12.88
C GLN A 178 1.81 6.80 12.57
N LYS A 179 1.47 5.50 12.63
CA LYS A 179 2.39 4.42 12.23
C LYS A 179 2.80 4.49 10.77
N ILE A 180 1.98 5.10 9.91
CA ILE A 180 2.38 5.40 8.52
C ILE A 180 3.48 6.45 8.51
N LEU A 181 3.30 7.52 9.29
CA LEU A 181 4.26 8.62 9.37
C LEU A 181 5.58 8.24 10.05
N GLU A 182 5.58 7.21 10.92
CA GLU A 182 6.82 6.63 11.45
C GLU A 182 7.71 6.05 10.35
N LYS A 183 7.12 5.55 9.25
CA LYS A 183 7.83 4.95 8.11
C LYS A 183 8.02 5.93 6.95
N ASP A 184 7.04 6.79 6.73
CA ASP A 184 7.02 7.81 5.68
C ASP A 184 6.52 9.15 6.25
N PRO A 185 7.42 9.96 6.85
CA PRO A 185 7.06 11.20 7.54
C PRO A 185 6.38 12.28 6.67
N GLN A 186 6.48 12.16 5.34
CA GLN A 186 5.90 13.11 4.39
C GLN A 186 4.68 12.52 3.65
N ASN A 187 4.14 11.39 4.11
CA ASN A 187 2.99 10.77 3.49
C ASN A 187 1.76 11.68 3.53
N VAL A 188 1.40 12.24 2.38
CA VAL A 188 0.32 13.24 2.26
C VAL A 188 -1.03 12.66 2.69
N ASP A 189 -1.32 11.42 2.28
CA ASP A 189 -2.56 10.72 2.65
C ASP A 189 -2.70 10.58 4.16
N ALA A 190 -1.66 10.11 4.87
CA ALA A 190 -1.71 9.96 6.32
C ALA A 190 -1.84 11.32 7.05
N ILE A 191 -1.18 12.36 6.56
CA ILE A 191 -1.33 13.73 7.10
C ILE A 191 -2.79 14.21 6.96
N ILE A 192 -3.41 13.98 5.79
CA ILE A 192 -4.82 14.30 5.56
C ILE A 192 -5.72 13.51 6.51
N LEU A 193 -5.49 12.20 6.65
CA LEU A 193 -6.31 11.34 7.48
C LEU A 193 -6.24 11.74 8.96
N ILE A 194 -5.05 12.09 9.47
CA ILE A 194 -4.91 12.63 10.84
C ILE A 194 -5.63 13.97 10.98
N GLY A 195 -5.48 14.87 10.01
CA GLY A 195 -6.21 16.14 9.99
C GLY A 195 -7.73 15.94 10.01
N ASN A 196 -8.25 15.00 9.21
CA ASN A 196 -9.67 14.63 9.17
C ASN A 196 -10.13 14.10 10.53
N THR A 197 -9.31 13.30 11.21
CA THR A 197 -9.58 12.80 12.56
C THR A 197 -9.73 13.95 13.56
N TYR A 198 -8.85 14.96 13.52
CA TYR A 198 -8.99 16.16 14.36
C TYR A 198 -10.25 16.96 14.02
N ALA A 199 -10.56 17.14 12.73
CA ALA A 199 -11.74 17.86 12.28
C ALA A 199 -13.04 17.19 12.77
N ASN A 200 -13.14 15.86 12.69
CA ASN A 200 -14.33 15.12 13.15
C ASN A 200 -14.49 15.11 14.67
N ARG A 201 -13.40 15.37 15.42
CA ARG A 201 -13.44 15.63 16.87
C ARG A 201 -13.79 17.09 17.21
N GLY A 202 -14.05 17.95 16.21
CA GLY A 202 -14.30 19.38 16.37
C GLY A 202 -13.03 20.20 16.69
N GLN A 203 -11.84 19.61 16.57
CA GLN A 203 -10.55 20.25 16.86
C GLN A 203 -9.98 20.90 15.59
N ASN A 204 -10.71 21.87 15.05
CA ASN A 204 -10.46 22.44 13.73
C ASN A 204 -9.07 23.07 13.61
N ASP A 205 -8.57 23.74 14.65
CA ASP A 205 -7.24 24.37 14.62
C ASP A 205 -6.14 23.33 14.41
N LYS A 206 -6.22 22.19 15.11
CA LYS A 206 -5.26 21.09 14.94
C LYS A 206 -5.38 20.43 13.57
N ALA A 207 -6.59 20.28 13.04
CA ALA A 207 -6.79 19.78 11.68
C ALA A 207 -6.04 20.67 10.66
N MET A 208 -6.16 22.00 10.80
CA MET A 208 -5.46 22.96 9.94
C MET A 208 -3.94 22.94 10.13
N GLU A 209 -3.44 22.74 11.35
CA GLU A 209 -2.01 22.52 11.60
C GLU A 209 -1.50 21.29 10.85
N TRP A 210 -2.26 20.20 10.84
CA TRP A 210 -1.90 18.99 10.09
C TRP A 210 -1.91 19.22 8.59
N TYR A 211 -2.99 19.77 8.03
CA TYR A 211 -3.06 20.08 6.60
C TYR A 211 -1.94 21.03 6.15
N GLY A 212 -1.55 21.98 7.01
CA GLY A 212 -0.45 22.91 6.75
C GLY A 212 0.94 22.25 6.67
N LYS A 213 1.10 21.00 7.08
CA LYS A 213 2.37 20.24 6.91
C LYS A 213 2.58 19.78 5.47
N ILE A 214 1.52 19.79 4.66
CA ILE A 214 1.58 19.33 3.27
C ILE A 214 2.24 20.41 2.43
N SER A 215 3.28 20.04 1.68
CA SER A 215 3.90 20.93 0.70
C SER A 215 2.96 21.11 -0.49
N PHE A 216 2.14 22.16 -0.47
CA PHE A 216 1.16 22.48 -1.52
C PHE A 216 1.73 22.37 -2.93
N GLU A 217 2.97 22.81 -3.13
CA GLU A 217 3.64 22.85 -4.42
C GLU A 217 4.02 21.47 -4.97
N LYS A 218 4.02 20.43 -4.13
CA LYS A 218 4.39 19.05 -4.51
C LYS A 218 3.19 18.15 -4.77
N ILE A 219 1.97 18.64 -4.55
CA ILE A 219 0.77 17.85 -4.83
C ILE A 219 0.51 17.90 -6.34
N GLU A 220 0.60 16.74 -6.98
CA GLU A 220 0.40 16.54 -8.42
C GLU A 220 -0.91 15.81 -8.74
N ASP A 221 -1.58 15.24 -7.74
CA ASP A 221 -2.89 14.63 -7.91
C ASP A 221 -4.02 15.68 -7.69
N PRO A 222 -4.82 15.99 -8.73
CA PRO A 222 -5.92 16.95 -8.62
C PRO A 222 -7.00 16.50 -7.62
N VAL A 223 -7.21 15.19 -7.42
CA VAL A 223 -8.20 14.67 -6.47
C VAL A 223 -7.76 14.96 -5.04
N VAL A 224 -6.47 14.82 -4.73
CA VAL A 224 -5.92 15.17 -3.40
C VAL A 224 -6.08 16.66 -3.13
N LEU A 225 -5.75 17.51 -4.11
CA LEU A 225 -5.96 18.96 -4.01
C LEU A 225 -7.43 19.31 -3.76
N TYR A 226 -8.36 18.71 -4.50
CA TYR A 226 -9.79 18.90 -4.34
C TYR A 226 -10.29 18.49 -2.95
N ASN A 227 -9.82 17.35 -2.43
CA ASN A 227 -10.20 16.89 -1.09
C ASN A 227 -9.68 17.82 0.01
N LEU A 228 -8.46 18.35 -0.14
CA LEU A 228 -7.93 19.39 0.76
C LEU A 228 -8.73 20.68 0.66
N GLY A 229 -9.05 21.13 -0.56
CA GLY A 229 -9.90 22.30 -0.78
C GLY A 229 -11.28 22.15 -0.11
N THR A 230 -11.87 20.97 -0.19
CA THR A 230 -13.15 20.63 0.45
C THR A 230 -13.04 20.68 1.97
N ASN A 231 -11.95 20.18 2.53
CA ASN A 231 -11.68 20.28 3.96
C ASN A 231 -11.57 21.75 4.41
N TYR A 232 -10.81 22.60 3.72
CA TYR A 232 -10.74 24.03 4.04
C TYR A 232 -12.11 24.71 3.89
N TYR A 233 -12.85 24.40 2.83
CA TYR A 233 -14.16 24.98 2.56
C TYR A 233 -15.17 24.66 3.66
N ASN A 234 -15.24 23.40 4.09
CA ASN A 234 -16.15 22.95 5.16
C ASN A 234 -15.85 23.61 6.52
N HIS A 235 -14.64 24.16 6.67
CA HIS A 235 -14.21 24.91 7.86
C HIS A 235 -14.21 26.42 7.64
N SER A 236 -14.95 26.91 6.64
CA SER A 236 -15.09 28.33 6.29
C SER A 236 -13.76 29.04 5.93
N ARG A 237 -12.74 28.28 5.52
CA ARG A 237 -11.44 28.80 5.06
C ARG A 237 -11.46 28.91 3.54
N PHE A 238 -12.29 29.82 3.04
CA PHE A 238 -12.66 29.89 1.63
C PHE A 238 -11.50 30.34 0.73
N GLU A 239 -10.62 31.21 1.22
CA GLU A 239 -9.43 31.66 0.50
C GLU A 239 -8.40 30.54 0.34
N GLU A 240 -8.18 29.73 1.37
CA GLU A 240 -7.35 28.53 1.26
C GLU A 240 -7.99 27.50 0.32
N ALA A 241 -9.28 27.21 0.49
CA ALA A 241 -10.02 26.30 -0.39
C ALA A 241 -9.90 26.71 -1.87
N LEU A 242 -10.02 28.02 -2.14
CA LEU A 242 -9.89 28.58 -3.48
C LEU A 242 -8.54 28.21 -4.12
N LYS A 243 -7.42 28.36 -3.39
CA LYS A 243 -6.08 28.03 -3.89
C LYS A 243 -5.96 26.55 -4.28
N PHE A 244 -6.50 25.67 -3.44
CA PHE A 244 -6.51 24.22 -3.69
C PHE A 244 -7.34 23.85 -4.91
N TYR A 245 -8.57 24.37 -5.03
CA TYR A 245 -9.43 24.11 -6.18
C TYR A 245 -8.87 24.68 -7.49
N GLN A 246 -8.30 25.90 -7.45
CA GLN A 246 -7.62 26.49 -8.61
C GLN A 246 -6.52 25.57 -9.13
N ARG A 247 -5.63 25.12 -8.24
CA ARG A 247 -4.53 24.22 -8.61
C ARG A 247 -5.03 22.86 -9.12
N ALA A 248 -6.08 22.30 -8.53
CA ALA A 248 -6.69 21.06 -9.01
C ALA A 248 -7.17 21.19 -10.46
N VAL A 249 -7.88 22.28 -10.77
CA VAL A 249 -8.34 22.60 -12.13
C VAL A 249 -7.18 22.99 -13.06
N GLU A 250 -6.08 23.52 -12.52
CA GLU A 250 -4.87 23.78 -13.30
C GLU A 250 -4.18 22.51 -13.77
N LEU A 251 -4.06 21.51 -12.90
CA LEU A 251 -3.49 20.20 -13.23
C LEU A 251 -4.42 19.40 -14.13
N GLN A 252 -5.73 19.47 -13.90
CA GLN A 252 -6.73 18.78 -14.70
C GLN A 252 -7.87 19.72 -15.10
N LYS A 253 -7.80 20.23 -16.34
CA LYS A 253 -8.73 21.23 -16.88
C LYS A 253 -10.16 20.73 -17.04
N ASP A 254 -10.35 19.42 -17.18
CA ASP A 254 -11.65 18.76 -17.35
C ASP A 254 -12.21 18.17 -16.04
N PHE A 255 -11.61 18.48 -14.89
CA PHE A 255 -12.06 17.97 -13.61
C PHE A 255 -13.37 18.65 -13.16
N LEU A 256 -14.51 18.04 -13.52
CA LEU A 256 -15.85 18.60 -13.29
C LEU A 256 -16.15 18.91 -11.82
N ASP A 257 -15.81 18.03 -10.87
CA ASP A 257 -16.01 18.30 -9.44
C ASP A 257 -15.19 19.52 -8.98
N GLY A 258 -13.93 19.61 -9.43
CA GLY A 258 -13.04 20.74 -9.17
C GLY A 258 -13.58 22.06 -9.72
N LEU A 259 -14.03 22.08 -10.98
CA LEU A 259 -14.63 23.25 -11.61
C LEU A 259 -15.90 23.70 -10.90
N TYR A 260 -16.76 22.74 -10.51
CA TYR A 260 -17.99 23.03 -9.79
C TYR A 260 -17.71 23.70 -8.44
N GLN A 261 -16.84 23.10 -7.60
CA GLN A 261 -16.50 23.65 -6.30
C GLN A 261 -15.72 24.96 -6.41
N LEU A 262 -14.88 25.12 -7.43
CA LEU A 262 -14.18 26.38 -7.72
C LEU A 262 -15.18 27.51 -8.01
N GLY A 263 -16.16 27.25 -8.87
CA GLY A 263 -17.22 28.22 -9.20
C GLY A 263 -18.05 28.62 -7.97
N LEU A 264 -18.45 27.65 -7.15
CA LEU A 264 -19.15 27.92 -5.89
C LEU A 264 -18.28 28.71 -4.89
N THR A 265 -16.99 28.41 -4.81
CA THR A 265 -16.07 29.12 -3.92
C THR A 265 -15.89 30.57 -4.36
N TYR A 266 -15.78 30.83 -5.66
CA TYR A 266 -15.78 32.20 -6.19
C TYR A 266 -17.07 32.96 -5.83
N LEU A 267 -18.24 32.31 -5.90
CA LEU A 267 -19.50 32.92 -5.49
C LEU A 267 -19.51 33.29 -4.01
N THR A 268 -19.10 32.36 -3.14
CA THR A 268 -19.01 32.58 -1.69
C THR A 268 -18.10 33.77 -1.36
N LEU A 269 -17.04 33.95 -2.13
CA LEU A 269 -16.09 35.07 -2.00
C LEU A 269 -16.51 36.36 -2.74
N GLY A 270 -17.69 36.39 -3.37
CA GLY A 270 -18.19 37.55 -4.12
C GLY A 270 -17.46 37.83 -5.45
N LYS A 271 -16.65 36.88 -5.94
CA LYS A 271 -15.87 36.96 -7.18
C LYS A 271 -16.73 36.53 -8.38
N THR A 272 -17.74 37.34 -8.70
CA THR A 272 -18.78 36.99 -9.67
C THR A 272 -18.24 36.75 -11.09
N ALA A 273 -17.27 37.54 -11.55
CA ALA A 273 -16.72 37.40 -12.90
C ALA A 273 -16.00 36.05 -13.08
N GLU A 274 -15.19 35.68 -12.10
CA GLU A 274 -14.46 34.41 -12.08
C GLU A 274 -15.39 33.21 -11.92
N ALA A 275 -16.46 33.34 -11.12
CA ALA A 275 -17.49 32.31 -11.01
C ALA A 275 -18.18 32.06 -12.37
N VAL A 276 -18.58 33.13 -13.07
CA VAL A 276 -19.19 33.02 -14.41
C VAL A 276 -18.24 32.33 -15.39
N GLN A 277 -16.98 32.76 -15.45
CA GLN A 277 -16.00 32.14 -16.33
C GLN A 277 -15.78 30.66 -16.01
N THR A 278 -15.75 30.30 -14.73
CA THR A 278 -15.55 28.91 -14.29
C THR A 278 -16.75 28.03 -14.66
N PHE A 279 -17.97 28.50 -14.44
CA PHE A 279 -19.20 27.77 -14.81
C PHE A 279 -19.39 27.66 -16.32
N GLU A 280 -19.04 28.69 -17.09
CA GLU A 280 -19.00 28.59 -18.56
C GLU A 280 -17.95 27.57 -19.03
N GLY A 281 -16.83 27.46 -18.32
CA GLY A 281 -15.84 26.39 -18.51
C GLY A 281 -16.42 25.00 -18.23
N TYR A 282 -17.11 24.82 -17.11
CA TYR A 282 -17.81 23.58 -16.75
C TYR A 282 -18.78 23.15 -17.86
N LEU A 283 -19.63 24.06 -18.33
CA LEU A 283 -20.64 23.76 -19.35
C LEU A 283 -20.07 23.48 -20.75
N LYS A 284 -18.79 23.75 -21.01
CA LYS A 284 -18.14 23.28 -22.25
C LYS A 284 -17.82 21.79 -22.23
N ILE A 285 -17.77 21.19 -21.04
CA ILE A 285 -17.40 19.79 -20.83
C ILE A 285 -18.65 18.95 -20.56
N ASP A 286 -19.54 19.44 -19.70
CA ASP A 286 -20.80 18.78 -19.34
C ASP A 286 -21.98 19.73 -19.51
N THR A 287 -22.82 19.46 -20.52
CA THR A 287 -23.96 20.32 -20.89
C THR A 287 -25.30 19.82 -20.37
N ASP A 288 -25.41 18.53 -20.05
CA ASP A 288 -26.71 17.85 -20.00
C ASP A 288 -26.96 17.12 -18.66
N SER A 289 -25.97 17.04 -17.76
CA SER A 289 -26.20 16.39 -16.47
C SER A 289 -27.13 17.21 -15.56
N PRO A 290 -27.72 16.58 -14.52
CA PRO A 290 -28.46 17.30 -13.49
C PRO A 290 -27.63 18.43 -12.83
N ARG A 291 -26.31 18.25 -12.74
CA ARG A 291 -25.41 19.28 -12.22
C ARG A 291 -25.18 20.39 -13.25
N ALA A 292 -25.13 20.08 -14.55
CA ALA A 292 -25.09 21.08 -15.59
C ALA A 292 -26.33 22.00 -15.57
N GLU A 293 -27.51 21.46 -15.32
CA GLU A 293 -28.73 22.27 -15.12
C GLU A 293 -28.64 23.20 -13.91
N GLN A 294 -28.06 22.74 -12.79
CA GLN A 294 -27.79 23.61 -11.63
C GLN A 294 -26.81 24.74 -12.00
N VAL A 295 -25.74 24.43 -12.74
CA VAL A 295 -24.75 25.39 -13.21
C VAL A 295 -25.36 26.44 -14.15
N LYS A 296 -26.26 26.05 -15.06
CA LYS A 296 -27.04 26.99 -15.89
C LYS A 296 -27.86 27.93 -15.02
N GLY A 297 -28.54 27.39 -14.00
CA GLY A 297 -29.28 28.20 -13.02
C GLY A 297 -28.42 29.24 -12.30
N PHE A 298 -27.21 28.87 -11.86
CA PHE A 298 -26.26 29.83 -11.27
C PHE A 298 -25.87 30.93 -12.27
N LEU A 299 -25.54 30.58 -13.52
CA LEU A 299 -25.18 31.55 -14.54
C LEU A 299 -26.31 32.53 -14.86
N GLU A 300 -27.55 32.05 -14.98
CA GLU A 300 -28.70 32.92 -15.21
C GLU A 300 -28.91 33.90 -14.07
N TYR A 301 -28.77 33.46 -12.82
CA TYR A 301 -28.87 34.32 -11.66
C TYR A 301 -27.79 35.40 -11.65
N LEU A 302 -26.54 35.01 -11.97
CA LEU A 302 -25.39 35.92 -11.94
C LEU A 302 -25.42 36.96 -13.06
N LYS A 303 -25.96 36.61 -14.24
CA LYS A 303 -26.08 37.53 -15.39
C LYS A 303 -27.24 38.52 -15.26
N LYS A 304 -28.16 38.30 -14.32
CA LYS A 304 -29.32 39.18 -14.05
C LYS A 304 -29.02 40.26 -12.98
N LYS A 305 -27.91 40.14 -12.26
CA LYS A 305 -27.43 41.12 -11.28
C LYS A 305 -26.38 42.04 -11.90
#